data_AF-A0A4S8KPR4-F1
#
_entry.id   AF-A0A4S8KPR4-F1
#
_cell.length_a   1.000
_cell.length_b   1.000
_cell.length_c   1.000
_cell.angle_alpha   90.00
_cell.angle_beta   90.00
_cell.angle_gamma   90.00
#
_symmetry.space_group_name_H-M   'P 1'
#
loop_
_entity.id
_entity.type
_entity.pdbx_description
1 polymer ?
#
loop_
_entity_poly.entity_id
_entity_poly.type
_entity_poly.pdbx_seq_one_letter_code
_entity_poly.pdbx_strand_id
1 'polypeptide(L)'
;MCTPAGHADKPALLNNLGNAFFRRFERLGELIDIENAISFKQQAAVDLTPDGHADKAGWLNNLGSAFQSRFERLNDPEDISKATASYQRATKNTSSPPLTRYNAARRWAILSSEHQLSRAANATTDAQRHDLPRHIWGQRS
;
A
#
# COMPACT_ATOMS: atom_id res chain seq x y z
N MET A 1 -11.50 1.76 32.59
CA MET A 1 -11.76 3.13 32.10
C MET A 1 -12.67 3.02 30.89
N CYS A 2 -13.97 3.27 31.05
CA CYS A 2 -14.92 3.37 29.94
C CYS A 2 -14.85 4.80 29.40
N THR A 3 -14.35 4.99 28.18
CA THR A 3 -14.51 6.27 27.47
C THR A 3 -15.92 6.33 26.88
N PRO A 4 -16.66 7.45 27.03
CA PRO A 4 -18.08 7.49 26.68
C PRO A 4 -18.29 7.35 25.18
N ALA A 5 -19.14 6.42 24.79
CA ALA A 5 -19.70 6.32 23.45
C ALA A 5 -20.50 7.60 23.15
N GLY A 6 -19.94 8.49 22.34
CA GLY A 6 -20.59 9.75 21.98
C GLY A 6 -20.01 10.48 20.77
N HIS A 7 -18.72 10.33 20.47
CA HIS A 7 -18.12 10.86 19.25
C HIS A 7 -17.23 9.81 18.62
N ALA A 8 -17.64 9.31 17.45
CA ALA A 8 -16.75 8.59 16.57
C ALA A 8 -15.51 9.47 16.32
N ASP A 9 -14.41 8.98 16.86
CA ASP A 9 -13.04 9.48 16.78
C ASP A 9 -12.77 10.02 15.37
N LYS A 10 -12.35 11.29 15.24
CA LYS A 10 -12.02 11.93 13.95
C LYS A 10 -11.19 11.01 13.02
N PRO A 11 -10.20 10.23 13.49
CA PRO A 11 -9.49 9.24 12.68
C PRO A 11 -10.40 8.19 12.03
N ALA A 12 -11.42 7.69 12.73
CA ALA A 12 -12.35 6.69 12.20
C ALA A 12 -13.19 7.27 11.05
N LEU A 13 -13.68 8.50 11.19
CA LEU A 13 -14.42 9.19 10.13
C LEU A 13 -13.56 9.41 8.89
N LEU A 14 -12.33 9.89 9.07
CA LEU A 14 -11.38 10.09 7.97
C LEU A 14 -11.02 8.78 7.28
N ASN A 15 -10.78 7.70 8.04
CA ASN A 15 -10.53 6.39 7.47
C ASN A 15 -11.73 5.88 6.65
N ASN A 16 -12.96 6.11 7.12
CA ASN A 16 -14.18 5.77 6.39
C ASN A 16 -14.36 6.59 5.12
N LEU A 17 -14.10 7.90 5.17
CA LEU A 17 -14.10 8.76 3.99
C LEU A 17 -13.05 8.28 2.97
N GLY A 18 -11.84 7.98 3.43
CA GLY A 18 -10.80 7.40 2.59
C GLY A 18 -11.19 6.04 2.01
N ASN A 19 -11.96 5.20 2.72
CA ASN A 19 -12.52 3.96 2.18
C ASN A 19 -13.54 4.22 1.07
N ALA A 20 -14.40 5.23 1.22
CA ALA A 20 -15.37 5.59 0.18
C ALA A 20 -14.68 6.03 -1.11
N PHE A 21 -13.66 6.88 -1.02
CA PHE A 21 -12.84 7.27 -2.17
C PHE A 21 -12.09 6.08 -2.77
N PHE A 22 -11.52 5.20 -1.94
CA PHE A 22 -10.86 3.99 -2.42
C PHE A 22 -11.80 3.08 -3.22
N ARG A 23 -13.03 2.86 -2.74
CA ARG A 23 -14.05 2.10 -3.49
C ARG A 23 -14.44 2.77 -4.80
N ARG A 24 -14.52 4.12 -4.81
CA ARG A 24 -14.81 4.88 -6.03
C ARG A 24 -13.69 4.73 -7.06
N PHE A 25 -12.43 4.78 -6.62
CA PHE A 25 -11.27 4.48 -7.44
C PHE A 25 -11.28 3.05 -7.99
N GLU A 26 -11.55 2.04 -7.17
CA GLU A 26 -11.63 0.64 -7.66
C GLU A 26 -12.66 0.49 -8.79
N ARG A 27 -13.74 1.26 -8.74
CA ARG A 27 -14.82 1.21 -9.74
C ARG A 27 -14.55 2.06 -10.98
N LEU A 28 -13.99 3.26 -10.81
CA LEU A 28 -13.89 4.27 -11.88
C LEU A 28 -12.46 4.45 -12.40
N GLY A 29 -11.45 4.09 -11.62
CA GLY A 29 -10.04 4.23 -11.96
C GLY A 29 -9.51 5.67 -11.89
N GLU A 30 -10.26 6.60 -11.31
CA GLU A 30 -9.93 8.03 -11.24
C GLU A 30 -8.78 8.29 -10.26
N LEU A 31 -7.67 8.85 -10.74
CA LEU A 31 -6.48 9.07 -9.90
C LEU A 31 -6.74 9.99 -8.70
N ILE A 32 -7.59 11.01 -8.88
CA ILE A 32 -7.96 11.92 -7.80
C ILE A 32 -8.64 11.19 -6.63
N ASP A 33 -9.32 10.07 -6.89
CA ASP A 33 -9.96 9.30 -5.84
C ASP A 33 -8.95 8.55 -4.98
N ILE A 34 -7.94 7.93 -5.59
CA ILE A 34 -6.91 7.24 -4.82
C ILE A 34 -6.02 8.22 -4.06
N GLU A 35 -5.76 9.40 -4.62
CA GLU A 35 -5.03 10.47 -3.94
C GLU A 35 -5.78 10.99 -2.71
N ASN A 36 -7.09 11.23 -2.84
CA ASN A 36 -7.95 11.59 -1.71
C ASN A 36 -8.01 10.46 -0.67
N ALA A 37 -8.13 9.20 -1.11
CA ALA A 37 -8.14 8.05 -0.22
C ALA A 37 -6.85 7.96 0.61
N ILE A 38 -5.69 8.13 -0.03
CA ILE A 38 -4.37 8.16 0.63
C ILE A 38 -4.30 9.31 1.62
N SER A 39 -4.68 10.53 1.22
CA SER A 39 -4.66 11.72 2.09
C SER A 39 -5.45 11.52 3.38
N PHE A 40 -6.71 11.07 3.29
CA PHE A 40 -7.54 10.85 4.47
C PHE A 40 -7.04 9.69 5.35
N LYS A 41 -6.55 8.60 4.75
CA LYS A 41 -6.00 7.47 5.49
C LYS A 41 -4.68 7.82 6.17
N GLN A 42 -3.85 8.65 5.55
CA GLN A 42 -2.62 9.18 6.12
C GLN A 42 -2.94 10.04 7.35
N GLN A 43 -3.88 10.97 7.22
CA GLN A 43 -4.30 11.82 8.34
C GLN A 43 -4.87 11.00 9.50
N ALA A 44 -5.70 10.01 9.21
CA ALA A 44 -6.21 9.09 10.22
C ALA A 44 -5.08 8.30 10.90
N ALA A 45 -4.26 7.58 10.13
CA ALA A 45 -3.33 6.60 10.67
C ALA A 45 -2.05 7.20 11.27
N VAL A 46 -1.54 8.29 10.69
CA VAL A 46 -0.21 8.82 11.01
C VAL A 46 -0.32 10.10 11.83
N ASP A 47 -1.20 11.02 11.44
CA ASP A 47 -1.21 12.36 12.03
C ASP A 47 -2.02 12.41 13.33
N LEU A 48 -3.16 11.71 13.38
CA LEU A 48 -4.11 11.82 14.49
C LEU A 48 -4.08 10.66 15.48
N THR A 49 -3.39 9.57 15.14
CA THR A 49 -3.46 8.33 15.93
C THR A 49 -2.14 8.02 16.61
N PRO A 50 -2.07 8.01 17.95
CA PRO A 50 -0.88 7.61 18.68
C PRO A 50 -0.53 6.13 18.48
N ASP A 51 0.76 5.77 18.56
CA ASP A 51 1.21 4.37 18.41
C ASP A 51 0.58 3.41 19.43
N GLY A 52 0.16 3.91 20.60
CA GLY A 52 -0.52 3.11 21.62
C GLY A 52 -1.98 2.74 21.32
N HIS A 53 -2.57 3.23 20.22
CA HIS A 53 -4.00 3.05 19.92
C HIS A 53 -4.31 1.70 19.26
N ALA A 54 -5.38 1.03 19.70
CA ALA A 54 -5.75 -0.32 19.25
C ALA A 54 -6.14 -0.41 17.76
N ASP A 55 -6.65 0.68 17.18
CA ASP A 55 -7.06 0.69 15.78
C ASP A 55 -5.94 1.08 14.80
N LYS A 56 -4.75 1.47 15.31
CA LYS A 56 -3.70 2.04 14.47
C LYS A 56 -3.22 1.07 13.40
N ALA A 57 -3.06 -0.22 13.71
CA ALA A 57 -2.68 -1.21 12.70
C ALA A 57 -3.74 -1.35 11.60
N GLY A 58 -5.03 -1.18 11.93
CA GLY A 58 -6.12 -1.23 10.96
C GLY A 58 -6.04 -0.06 9.98
N TRP A 59 -5.82 1.15 10.48
CA TRP A 59 -5.68 2.34 9.64
C TRP A 59 -4.42 2.30 8.78
N LEU A 60 -3.29 1.82 9.32
CA LEU A 60 -2.06 1.60 8.56
C LEU A 60 -2.21 0.53 7.47
N ASN A 61 -2.98 -0.54 7.72
CA ASN A 61 -3.30 -1.53 6.68
C ASN A 61 -4.10 -0.92 5.52
N ASN A 62 -5.08 -0.09 5.84
CA ASN A 62 -5.88 0.59 4.81
C ASN A 62 -5.02 1.56 4.00
N LEU A 63 -4.12 2.30 4.66
CA LEU A 63 -3.16 3.18 4.00
C LEU A 63 -2.22 2.40 3.08
N GLY A 64 -1.66 1.29 3.56
CA GLY A 64 -0.80 0.43 2.74
C GLY A 64 -1.51 -0.14 1.52
N SER A 65 -2.79 -0.49 1.67
CA SER A 65 -3.62 -0.96 0.55
C SER A 65 -3.84 0.11 -0.50
N ALA A 66 -4.07 1.37 -0.07
CA ALA A 66 -4.27 2.48 -1.00
C ALA A 66 -3.01 2.79 -1.82
N PHE A 67 -1.83 2.78 -1.19
CA PHE A 67 -0.55 2.91 -1.90
C PHE A 67 -0.31 1.75 -2.86
N GLN A 68 -0.58 0.51 -2.44
CA GLN A 68 -0.44 -0.66 -3.31
C GLN A 68 -1.31 -0.56 -4.57
N SER A 69 -2.59 -0.19 -4.44
CA SER A 69 -3.47 -0.05 -5.59
C SER A 69 -3.09 1.12 -6.51
N ARG A 70 -2.50 2.20 -5.98
CA ARG A 70 -1.95 3.28 -6.81
C ARG A 70 -0.71 2.81 -7.57
N PHE A 71 0.17 2.04 -6.92
CA PHE A 71 1.30 1.39 -7.58
C PHE A 71 0.86 0.47 -8.73
N GLU A 72 -0.18 -0.34 -8.54
CA GLU A 72 -0.72 -1.22 -9.58
C GLU A 72 -1.19 -0.44 -10.83
N ARG A 73 -1.53 0.84 -10.68
CA ARG A 73 -1.97 1.71 -11.79
C ARG A 73 -0.86 2.56 -12.39
N LEU A 74 0.08 3.05 -11.58
CA LEU A 74 1.11 4.00 -12.01
C LEU A 74 2.51 3.39 -12.11
N ASN A 75 2.72 2.21 -11.53
CA ASN A 75 4.01 1.54 -11.40
C ASN A 75 5.08 2.43 -10.71
N ASP A 76 4.65 3.29 -9.79
CA ASP A 76 5.53 4.21 -9.05
C ASP A 76 6.25 3.50 -7.90
N PRO A 77 7.59 3.34 -7.94
CA PRO A 77 8.34 2.66 -6.89
C PRO A 77 8.28 3.36 -5.51
N GLU A 78 7.87 4.64 -5.45
CA GLU A 78 7.65 5.30 -4.18
C GLU A 78 6.39 4.76 -3.46
N ASP A 79 5.33 4.46 -4.22
CA ASP A 79 4.08 3.93 -3.68
C ASP A 79 4.26 2.52 -3.10
N ILE A 80 4.98 1.63 -3.78
CA ILE A 80 5.26 0.28 -3.25
C ILE A 80 6.12 0.34 -1.96
N SER A 81 7.03 1.30 -1.88
CA SER A 81 7.86 1.53 -0.70
C SER A 81 7.01 2.01 0.48
N LYS A 82 6.09 2.95 0.25
CA LYS A 82 5.15 3.45 1.25
C LYS A 82 4.13 2.39 1.69
N ALA A 83 3.67 1.53 0.79
CA ALA A 83 2.82 0.39 1.11
C ALA A 83 3.53 -0.58 2.06
N THR A 84 4.75 -0.96 1.72
CA THR A 84 5.60 -1.85 2.54
C THR A 84 5.84 -1.27 3.94
N ALA A 85 6.22 0.01 4.02
CA ALA A 85 6.44 0.68 5.30
C ALA A 85 5.17 0.70 6.17
N SER A 86 4.01 0.92 5.56
CA SER A 86 2.72 0.93 6.26
C SER A 86 2.38 -0.43 6.86
N TYR A 87 2.51 -1.52 6.08
CA TYR A 87 2.25 -2.88 6.57
C TYR A 87 3.25 -3.33 7.64
N GLN A 88 4.52 -2.95 7.51
CA GLN A 88 5.54 -3.22 8.54
C GLN A 88 5.21 -2.52 9.86
N ARG A 89 4.84 -1.23 9.81
CA ARG A 89 4.42 -0.47 11.00
C ARG A 89 3.17 -1.08 11.64
N ALA A 90 2.19 -1.50 10.83
CA ALA A 90 1.00 -2.18 11.33
C ALA A 90 1.33 -3.49 12.05
N THR A 91 2.24 -4.30 11.49
CA THR A 91 2.68 -5.57 12.11
C THR A 91 3.32 -5.35 13.49
N LYS A 92 4.08 -4.26 13.65
CA LYS A 92 4.80 -3.92 14.88
C LYS A 92 3.93 -3.24 15.95
N ASN A 93 2.69 -2.87 15.65
CA ASN A 93 1.83 -2.15 16.58
C ASN A 93 1.22 -3.09 17.65
N THR A 94 1.94 -3.31 18.75
CA THR A 94 1.56 -4.27 19.80
C THR A 94 0.26 -3.95 20.53
N SER A 95 -0.15 -2.68 20.53
CA SER A 95 -1.44 -2.23 21.07
C SER A 95 -2.65 -2.67 20.24
N SER A 96 -2.45 -3.00 18.96
CA SER A 96 -3.51 -3.45 18.08
C SER A 96 -3.80 -4.95 18.22
N PRO A 97 -5.06 -5.39 17.97
CA PRO A 97 -5.44 -6.80 18.02
C PRO A 97 -4.53 -7.71 17.16
N PRO A 98 -4.19 -8.93 17.64
CA PRO A 98 -3.31 -9.85 16.92
C PRO A 98 -3.74 -10.15 15.48
N LEU A 99 -5.05 -10.29 15.24
CA LEU A 99 -5.58 -10.56 13.89
C LEU A 99 -5.28 -9.43 12.90
N THR A 100 -5.38 -8.17 13.35
CA THR A 100 -5.11 -6.99 12.52
C THR A 100 -3.63 -6.92 12.14
N ARG A 101 -2.74 -7.25 13.08
CA ARG A 101 -1.30 -7.36 12.83
C ARG A 101 -0.94 -8.53 11.93
N TYR A 102 -1.59 -9.67 12.11
CA TYR A 102 -1.40 -10.84 11.24
C TYR A 102 -1.80 -10.53 9.79
N ASN A 103 -2.93 -9.84 9.59
CA ASN A 103 -3.35 -9.40 8.25
C ASN A 103 -2.31 -8.47 7.61
N ALA A 104 -1.69 -7.60 8.40
CA ALA A 104 -0.60 -6.74 7.94
C ALA A 104 0.61 -7.54 7.49
N ALA A 105 1.05 -8.50 8.33
CA ALA A 105 2.17 -9.38 8.04
C ALA A 105 1.93 -10.21 6.76
N ARG A 106 0.71 -10.73 6.59
CA ARG A 106 0.33 -11.47 5.37
C ARG A 106 0.40 -10.60 4.12
N ARG A 107 -0.16 -9.39 4.16
CA ARG A 107 -0.09 -8.43 3.04
C ARG A 107 1.34 -8.03 2.72
N TRP A 108 2.16 -7.78 3.72
CA TRP A 108 3.58 -7.47 3.53
C TRP A 108 4.34 -8.63 2.88
N ALA A 109 4.11 -9.86 3.31
CA ALA A 109 4.75 -11.05 2.74
C ALA A 109 4.39 -11.23 1.26
N ILE A 110 3.11 -11.12 0.91
CA ILE A 110 2.63 -11.21 -0.49
C ILE A 110 3.30 -10.12 -1.34
N LEU A 111 3.23 -8.86 -0.90
CA LEU A 111 3.80 -7.72 -1.62
C LEU A 111 5.31 -7.88 -1.87
N SER A 112 6.03 -8.34 -0.84
CA SER A 112 7.48 -8.57 -0.92
C SER A 112 7.82 -9.68 -1.91
N SER A 113 7.01 -10.74 -1.96
CA SER A 113 7.20 -11.86 -2.88
C SER A 113 6.97 -11.47 -4.34
N GLU A 114 5.91 -10.72 -4.63
CA GLU A 114 5.59 -10.25 -5.98
C GLU A 114 6.69 -9.31 -6.51
N HIS A 115 7.20 -8.44 -5.65
CA HIS A 115 8.26 -7.51 -6.04
C HIS A 115 9.62 -8.19 -6.22
N GLN A 116 9.95 -9.20 -5.40
CA GLN A 116 11.17 -10.00 -5.62
C GLN A 116 11.09 -10.78 -6.94
N LEU A 117 9.93 -11.36 -7.26
CA LEU A 117 9.70 -12.05 -8.53
C LEU A 117 9.80 -11.08 -9.72
N SER A 118 9.19 -9.89 -9.62
CA SER A 118 9.26 -8.86 -10.66
C SER A 118 10.70 -8.37 -10.88
N ARG A 119 11.47 -8.11 -9.81
CA ARG A 119 12.88 -7.73 -9.91
C ARG A 119 13.72 -8.84 -10.55
N ALA A 120 13.48 -10.10 -10.19
CA ALA A 120 14.18 -11.23 -10.76
C ALA A 120 13.92 -11.36 -12.27
N ALA A 121 12.66 -11.23 -12.71
CA ALA A 121 12.27 -11.29 -14.13
C ALA A 121 12.87 -10.14 -14.97
N ASN A 122 12.94 -8.93 -14.40
CA ASN A 122 13.56 -7.78 -15.07
C ASN A 122 15.07 -7.95 -15.20
N ALA A 123 15.75 -8.42 -14.16
CA ALA A 123 17.19 -8.68 -14.19
C ALA A 123 17.57 -9.72 -15.26
N THR A 124 16.75 -10.77 -15.44
CA THR A 124 16.97 -11.76 -16.51
C THR A 124 16.76 -11.17 -17.91
N THR A 125 15.80 -10.26 -18.07
CA THR A 125 15.52 -9.60 -19.34
C THR A 125 16.64 -8.62 -19.73
N ASP A 126 17.17 -7.87 -18.76
CA ASP A 126 18.30 -6.96 -18.98
C ASP A 126 19.59 -7.72 -19.32
N ALA A 127 19.84 -8.85 -18.64
CA ALA A 127 20.96 -9.74 -18.98
C ALA A 127 20.85 -10.29 -20.42
N GLN A 128 19.66 -10.75 -20.82
CA GLN A 128 19.40 -11.22 -22.18
C GLN A 128 19.54 -10.13 -23.25
N ARG A 129 19.20 -8.86 -22.92
CA ARG A 129 19.39 -7.73 -23.85
C ARG A 129 20.85 -7.33 -24.02
N HIS A 130 21.64 -7.40 -22.96
CA HIS A 130 23.05 -7.01 -23.00
C HIS A 130 23.92 -8.06 -23.72
N ASP A 131 23.49 -9.32 -23.74
CA ASP A 131 24.23 -10.44 -24.34
C ASP A 131 23.79 -10.79 -25.78
N LEU A 132 22.85 -10.05 -26.39
CA LEU A 132 22.46 -10.26 -27.79
C LEU A 132 23.52 -9.70 -28.76
N PRO A 133 24.15 -10.52 -29.62
CA PRO A 133 25.10 -10.05 -30.62
C PRO A 133 24.42 -9.13 -31.64
N ARG A 134 25.06 -8.01 -32.00
CA ARG A 134 24.62 -6.98 -32.98
C ARG A 134 24.36 -7.49 -34.42
N HIS A 135 24.37 -8.79 -34.67
CA HIS A 135 24.32 -9.39 -36.01
C HIS A 135 22.91 -9.76 -36.52
N ILE A 136 21.84 -9.58 -35.73
CA ILE A 136 20.49 -10.04 -36.12
C ILE A 136 19.69 -9.03 -36.94
N TRP A 137 20.09 -7.76 -37.05
CA TRP A 137 19.47 -6.83 -38.00
C TRP A 137 20.08 -7.00 -39.39
N GLY A 138 19.65 -8.06 -40.07
CA GLY A 138 19.92 -8.27 -41.48
C GLY A 138 19.33 -7.14 -42.32
N GLN A 139 20.18 -6.39 -43.02
CA GLN A 139 19.76 -5.62 -44.17
C GLN A 139 19.20 -6.59 -45.21
N ARG A 140 17.88 -6.48 -45.47
CA ARG A 140 17.32 -6.89 -46.74
C ARG A 140 17.63 -5.80 -47.76
N SER A 141 17.96 -6.29 -48.95
CA SER A 141 18.51 -5.65 -50.15
C SER A 141 17.89 -4.33 -50.57
#